data_AF-F3FFV7-F1
#
_entry.id   AF-F3FFV7-F1
#
_cell.length_a   1.000
_cell.length_b   1.000
_cell.length_c   1.000
_cell.angle_alpha   90.00
_cell.angle_beta   90.00
_cell.angle_gamma   90.00
#
_symmetry.space_group_name_H-M   'P 1'
#
loop_
_entity.id
_entity.type
_entity.pdbx_description
1 polymer ?
#
loop_
_entity_poly.entity_id
_entity_poly.type
_entity_poly.pdbx_seq_one_letter_code
_entity_poly.pdbx_strand_id
1 'polypeptide(L)'
;MTLEQNYTAILGQLGEDVSREGLLDTPKRAAKAMQYLCRGYTQTLEEVTNGALFSSDASEMVMVKDIELYSLCEHHLLPFIGK
;
A
#
# COMPACT_ATOMS: atom_id res chain seq x y z
N MET A 1 -10.46 -18.58 -2.38
CA MET A 1 -10.66 -17.59 -1.31
C MET A 1 -10.27 -16.22 -1.83
N THR A 2 -11.06 -15.18 -1.56
CA THR A 2 -10.73 -13.79 -1.85
C THR A 2 -10.07 -13.12 -0.64
N LEU A 3 -9.39 -11.98 -0.82
CA LEU A 3 -8.86 -11.20 0.31
C LEU A 3 -9.96 -10.79 1.30
N GLU A 4 -11.15 -10.45 0.79
CA GLU A 4 -12.32 -10.13 1.61
C GLU A 4 -12.70 -11.31 2.52
N GLN A 5 -12.78 -12.52 1.97
CA GLN A 5 -13.06 -13.73 2.75
C GLN A 5 -11.99 -13.98 3.83
N ASN A 6 -10.72 -13.73 3.52
CA ASN A 6 -9.63 -13.87 4.49
C ASN A 6 -9.74 -12.86 5.63
N TYR A 7 -10.09 -11.60 5.35
CA TYR A 7 -10.31 -10.61 6.40
C TYR A 7 -11.53 -10.92 7.26
N THR A 8 -12.62 -11.45 6.68
CA THR A 8 -13.74 -11.96 7.48
C THR A 8 -13.29 -13.07 8.43
N ALA A 9 -12.48 -14.02 7.93
CA ALA A 9 -11.96 -15.12 8.75
C ALA A 9 -11.05 -14.61 9.89
N ILE A 10 -10.18 -13.63 9.61
CA ILE A 10 -9.32 -13.01 10.63
C ILE A 10 -10.17 -12.39 11.74
N LEU A 11 -11.19 -11.58 11.41
CA LEU A 11 -12.07 -10.96 12.40
C LEU A 11 -12.77 -12.00 13.28
N GLY A 12 -13.31 -13.06 12.68
CA GLY A 12 -13.93 -14.15 13.43
C GLY A 12 -12.96 -14.88 14.36
N GLN A 13 -11.71 -15.12 13.92
CA GLN A 13 -10.66 -15.73 14.74
C GLN A 13 -10.17 -14.83 15.88
N LEU A 14 -10.31 -13.51 15.74
CA LEU A 14 -10.05 -12.54 16.80
C LEU A 14 -11.20 -12.43 17.81
N GLY A 15 -12.32 -13.15 17.61
CA GLY A 15 -13.48 -13.15 18.50
C GLY A 15 -14.49 -12.02 18.24
N GLU A 16 -14.39 -11.31 17.12
CA GLU A 16 -15.34 -10.26 16.75
C GLU A 16 -16.63 -10.84 16.15
N ASP A 17 -17.76 -10.18 16.41
CA ASP A 17 -19.01 -10.42 15.69
C ASP A 17 -18.97 -9.73 14.32
N VAL A 18 -18.68 -10.51 13.27
CA VAL A 18 -18.60 -10.02 11.89
C VAL A 18 -19.92 -9.47 11.34
N SER A 19 -21.05 -9.75 12.01
CA SER A 19 -22.38 -9.25 11.60
C SER A 19 -22.72 -7.88 12.19
N ARG A 20 -21.93 -7.36 13.13
CA ARG A 20 -22.18 -6.05 13.72
C ARG A 20 -22.05 -4.94 12.68
N GLU A 21 -22.90 -3.91 12.80
CA GLU A 21 -23.01 -2.80 11.84
C GLU A 21 -21.65 -2.22 11.41
N GLY A 22 -20.73 -2.02 12.36
CA GLY A 22 -19.40 -1.46 12.09
C GLY A 22 -18.45 -2.36 11.29
N LEU A 23 -18.67 -3.68 11.26
CA LEU A 23 -17.79 -4.65 10.59
C LEU A 23 -18.32 -5.20 9.27
N LEU A 24 -19.60 -5.01 8.95
CA LEU A 24 -20.22 -5.54 7.72
C LEU A 24 -19.36 -5.26 6.48
N ASP A 25 -18.85 -4.04 6.36
CA ASP A 25 -18.01 -3.60 5.24
C ASP A 25 -16.50 -3.63 5.54
N THR A 26 -16.07 -3.99 6.76
CA THR A 26 -14.64 -4.01 7.11
C THR A 26 -13.82 -4.97 6.23
N PRO A 27 -14.26 -6.21 5.95
CA PRO A 27 -13.53 -7.12 5.07
C PRO A 27 -13.26 -6.54 3.68
N LYS A 28 -14.27 -5.88 3.10
CA LYS A 28 -14.17 -5.21 1.79
C LYS A 28 -13.21 -4.03 1.83
N ARG A 29 -13.30 -3.19 2.87
CA ARG A 29 -12.40 -2.03 3.06
C ARG A 29 -10.96 -2.48 3.29
N ALA A 30 -10.73 -3.50 4.12
CA ALA A 30 -9.42 -4.04 4.43
C ALA A 30 -8.76 -4.67 3.20
N ALA A 31 -9.52 -5.45 2.42
CA ALA A 31 -9.05 -6.01 1.15
C ALA A 31 -8.61 -4.92 0.18
N LYS A 32 -9.44 -3.88 -0.02
CA LYS A 32 -9.11 -2.74 -0.88
C LYS A 32 -7.88 -1.97 -0.39
N ALA A 33 -7.75 -1.77 0.92
CA ALA A 33 -6.60 -1.10 1.52
C ALA A 33 -5.31 -1.89 1.29
N MET A 34 -5.31 -3.20 1.53
CA MET A 34 -4.14 -4.04 1.31
C MET A 34 -3.72 -4.06 -0.17
N GLN A 35 -4.68 -4.14 -1.09
CA GLN A 35 -4.39 -4.03 -2.53
C GLN A 35 -3.77 -2.69 -2.90
N TYR A 36 -4.24 -1.59 -2.31
CA TYR A 36 -3.68 -0.26 -2.54
C TYR A 36 -2.25 -0.15 -2.01
N LEU A 37 -2.00 -0.63 -0.79
CA LEU A 37 -0.67 -0.60 -0.16
C LEU A 37 0.35 -1.45 -0.94
N CYS A 38 -0.11 -2.52 -1.58
CA CYS A 38 0.71 -3.41 -2.40
C CYS A 38 0.64 -3.11 -3.90
N ARG A 39 0.04 -1.99 -4.34
CA ARG A 39 -0.16 -1.69 -5.77
C ARG A 39 1.14 -1.57 -6.56
N GLY A 40 2.25 -1.28 -5.88
CA GLY A 40 3.58 -1.13 -6.49
C GLY A 40 4.03 -2.38 -7.25
N TYR A 41 3.57 -3.58 -6.87
CA TYR A 41 3.91 -4.82 -7.56
C TYR A 41 3.40 -4.91 -9.00
N THR A 42 2.37 -4.13 -9.35
CA THR A 42 1.79 -4.12 -10.69
C THR A 42 2.17 -2.87 -11.49
N GLN A 43 3.04 -2.00 -10.96
CA GLN A 43 3.50 -0.80 -11.66
C GLN A 43 4.80 -1.09 -12.41
N THR A 44 4.99 -0.41 -13.55
CA THR A 44 6.23 -0.48 -14.32
C THR A 44 7.00 0.84 -14.23
N LEU A 45 8.34 0.78 -14.31
CA LEU A 45 9.17 1.99 -14.32
C LEU A 45 8.88 2.89 -15.53
N GLU A 46 8.52 2.29 -16.67
CA GLU A 46 8.21 3.03 -17.90
C GLU A 46 6.96 3.91 -17.73
N GLU A 47 5.89 3.35 -17.17
CA GLU A 47 4.67 4.12 -16.86
C GLU A 47 4.94 5.20 -15.80
N VAL A 48 5.75 4.90 -14.77
CA VAL A 48 6.04 5.84 -13.68
C VAL A 48 6.92 7.01 -14.16
N THR A 49 7.94 6.73 -14.98
CA THR A 49 8.84 7.76 -15.52
C THR A 49 8.20 8.56 -16.64
N ASN A 50 7.26 7.99 -17.39
CA ASN A 50 6.47 8.64 -18.44
C ASN A 50 7.32 9.45 -19.44
N GLY A 51 8.52 8.95 -19.76
CA GLY A 51 9.44 9.62 -20.69
C GLY A 51 9.91 11.00 -20.23
N ALA A 52 9.79 11.35 -18.95
CA ALA A 52 10.18 12.65 -18.38
C ALA A 52 11.71 12.79 -18.26
N LEU A 53 12.40 12.71 -19.39
CA LEU A 53 13.84 12.82 -19.53
C LEU A 53 14.17 14.10 -20.29
N PHE A 54 15.04 14.92 -19.72
CA PHE A 54 15.39 16.23 -20.25
C PHE A 54 16.91 16.40 -20.29
N SER A 55 17.42 16.96 -21.37
CA SER A 55 18.83 17.36 -21.47
C SER A 55 19.12 18.51 -20.50
N SER A 56 20.26 18.46 -19.82
CA SER A 56 20.72 19.50 -18.92
C SER A 56 22.23 19.72 -19.08
N ASP A 57 22.66 20.97 -19.12
CA ASP A 57 24.07 21.37 -19.12
C ASP A 57 24.63 21.51 -17.69
N ALA A 58 23.80 21.28 -16.66
CA ALA A 58 24.22 21.34 -15.27
C ALA A 58 25.17 20.18 -14.93
N SER A 59 26.32 20.51 -14.35
CA SER A 59 27.35 19.54 -13.93
C SER A 59 27.44 19.38 -12.40
N GLU A 60 26.53 20.03 -11.67
CA GLU A 60 26.46 20.01 -10.20
C GLU A 60 25.40 19.02 -9.69
N MET A 61 25.47 18.68 -8.40
CA MET A 61 24.54 17.74 -7.76
C MET A 61 23.12 18.30 -7.69
N VAL A 62 22.14 17.53 -8.16
CA VAL A 62 20.72 17.75 -7.89
C VAL A 62 20.30 16.86 -6.72
N MET A 63 19.66 17.46 -5.71
CA MET A 63 19.19 16.73 -4.54
C MET A 63 17.68 16.92 -4.37
N VAL A 64 16.96 15.80 -4.30
CA VAL A 64 15.58 15.73 -3.83
C VAL A 64 15.61 14.97 -2.51
N LYS A 65 15.18 15.61 -1.43
CA LYS A 65 15.21 15.07 -0.07
C LYS A 65 13.86 15.26 0.61
N ASP A 66 13.70 14.62 1.77
CA ASP A 66 12.47 14.69 2.57
C ASP A 66 11.22 14.18 1.83
N ILE A 67 11.37 13.14 1.00
CA ILE A 67 10.25 12.51 0.29
C ILE A 67 9.53 11.57 1.27
N GLU A 68 8.30 11.90 1.61
CA GLU A 68 7.50 11.10 2.52
C GLU A 68 7.27 9.67 1.97
N LEU A 69 7.54 8.66 2.80
CA LEU A 69 7.42 7.26 2.44
C LEU A 69 6.50 6.54 3.42
N TYR A 70 5.52 5.82 2.86
CA TYR A 70 4.67 4.88 3.56
C TYR A 70 4.86 3.49 2.94
N SER A 71 5.18 2.50 3.77
CA SER A 71 5.35 1.12 3.29
C SER A 71 4.90 0.11 4.36
N LEU A 72 4.96 -1.18 4.02
CA LEU A 72 4.56 -2.29 4.88
C LEU A 72 5.77 -3.19 5.21
N CYS A 73 5.93 -3.51 6.49
CA CYS A 73 6.91 -4.50 6.93
C CYS A 73 6.40 -5.90 6.56
N GLU A 74 7.15 -6.64 5.74
CA GLU A 74 6.76 -7.99 5.31
C GLU A 74 6.70 -9.02 6.45
N HIS A 75 7.46 -8.81 7.54
CA HIS A 75 7.50 -9.73 8.68
C HIS A 75 6.24 -9.69 9.55
N HIS A 76 5.59 -8.52 9.63
CA HIS A 76 4.49 -8.28 10.58
C HIS A 76 3.23 -7.70 9.92
N LEU A 77 3.32 -7.29 8.65
CA LEU A 77 2.28 -6.58 7.91
C LEU A 77 1.82 -5.28 8.58
N LEU A 78 2.72 -4.65 9.35
CA LEU A 78 2.50 -3.35 9.98
C LEU A 78 3.18 -2.24 9.18
N PRO A 79 2.61 -1.02 9.14
CA PRO A 79 3.23 0.09 8.44
C PRO A 79 4.55 0.52 9.06
N PHE A 80 5.50 0.95 8.21
CA PHE A 80 6.60 1.81 8.62
C PHE A 80 6.56 3.08 7.77
N ILE A 81 6.80 4.22 8.43
CA ILE A 81 6.55 5.56 7.87
C ILE A 81 7.79 6.40 8.12
N GLY A 82 8.23 7.13 7.11
CA GLY A 82 9.45 7.91 7.19
C GLY A 82 9.60 8.93 6.07
N LYS A 83 10.85 9.33 5.87
CA LYS A 83 11.33 10.23 4.82
C LYS A 83 12.60 9.67 4.20
#